data_AF-A0A165P234-F1
#
_entry.id   AF-A0A165P234-F1
#
_cell.length_a   1.000
_cell.length_b   1.000
_cell.length_c   1.000
_cell.angle_alpha   90.00
_cell.angle_beta   90.00
_cell.angle_gamma   90.00
#
_symmetry.space_group_name_H-M   'P 1'
#
loop_
_entity.id
_entity.type
_entity.pdbx_description
1 polymer ?
#
loop_
_entity_poly.entity_id
_entity_poly.type
_entity_poly.pdbx_seq_one_letter_code
_entity_poly.pdbx_strand_id
1 'polypeptide(L)'
;MQSILLGVLLALTTIVSASCPSAMPLSLCCLTLEPFSANEYVWENECGATVPDTSLLTASGCEVNVPCEGQEWEGMYAACCEEYLNCPSEDGAVAYNCTGTVVE
;
A
#
# COMPACT_ATOMS: atom_id res chain seq x y z
N MET A 1 17.36 -39.70 -37.52
CA MET A 1 16.11 -38.90 -37.61
C MET A 1 15.67 -38.66 -36.17
N GLN A 2 16.31 -37.76 -35.40
CA GLN A 2 16.16 -36.29 -35.37
C GLN A 2 14.69 -35.91 -35.14
N SER A 3 14.25 -35.90 -33.87
CA SER A 3 14.25 -34.77 -32.92
C SER A 3 13.11 -33.79 -33.19
N ILE A 4 12.05 -33.83 -32.38
CA ILE A 4 11.29 -32.64 -31.96
C ILE A 4 10.79 -32.90 -30.52
N LEU A 5 11.63 -32.62 -29.53
CA LEU A 5 11.17 -32.40 -28.15
C LEU A 5 10.55 -30.99 -28.13
N LEU A 6 9.23 -30.92 -28.07
CA LEU A 6 8.49 -29.68 -27.86
C LEU A 6 8.89 -29.12 -26.49
N GLY A 7 9.67 -28.05 -26.49
CA GLY A 7 10.04 -27.31 -25.29
C GLY A 7 8.81 -26.58 -24.74
N VAL A 8 8.23 -27.12 -23.67
CA VAL A 8 7.28 -26.41 -22.84
C VAL A 8 8.10 -25.45 -21.97
N LEU A 9 8.28 -24.21 -22.43
CA LEU A 9 8.71 -23.11 -21.58
C LEU A 9 7.55 -22.78 -20.63
N LEU A 10 7.56 -23.38 -19.44
CA LEU A 10 6.79 -22.88 -18.31
C LEU A 10 7.47 -21.59 -17.84
N ALA A 11 6.88 -20.46 -18.20
CA ALA A 11 7.24 -19.16 -17.62
C ALA A 11 6.92 -19.20 -16.13
N LEU A 12 7.95 -19.30 -15.28
CA LEU A 12 7.82 -18.99 -13.86
C LEU A 12 7.63 -17.48 -13.75
N THR A 13 6.37 -17.03 -13.71
CA THR A 13 6.05 -15.71 -13.17
C THR A 13 6.39 -15.77 -11.69
N THR A 14 7.53 -15.19 -11.31
CA THR A 14 7.82 -14.90 -9.91
C THR A 14 6.74 -13.95 -9.42
N ILE A 15 5.81 -14.48 -8.64
CA ILE A 15 4.90 -13.66 -7.83
C ILE A 15 5.82 -12.94 -6.85
N VAL A 16 6.24 -11.72 -7.20
CA VAL A 16 6.78 -10.80 -6.22
C VAL A 16 5.58 -10.43 -5.38
N SER A 17 5.29 -11.24 -4.37
CA SER A 17 4.59 -10.73 -3.20
C SER A 17 5.52 -9.63 -2.70
N ALA A 18 5.21 -8.38 -3.00
CA ALA A 18 5.95 -7.23 -2.50
C ALA A 18 5.72 -7.21 -0.98
N SER A 19 6.43 -8.06 -0.26
CA SER A 19 6.44 -8.07 1.18
C SER A 19 7.12 -6.79 1.61
N CYS A 20 6.41 -6.02 2.41
CA CYS A 20 6.90 -4.73 2.85
C CYS A 20 8.26 -4.88 3.58
N PRO A 21 9.16 -3.90 3.43
CA PRO A 21 10.46 -3.95 4.08
C PRO A 21 10.27 -4.00 5.60
N SER A 22 11.23 -4.60 6.32
CA SER A 22 11.11 -4.76 7.78
C SER A 22 11.00 -3.44 8.55
N ALA A 23 11.40 -2.32 7.93
CA ALA A 23 11.23 -0.97 8.49
C ALA A 23 9.80 -0.43 8.36
N MET A 24 8.99 -0.95 7.43
CA MET A 24 7.61 -0.55 7.18
C MET A 24 6.75 -1.81 7.07
N PRO A 25 6.53 -2.56 8.16
CA PRO A 25 5.99 -3.92 8.09
C PRO A 25 4.49 -3.99 7.74
N LEU A 26 3.78 -2.86 7.74
CA LEU A 26 2.34 -2.84 7.51
C LEU A 26 2.04 -2.82 6.01
N SER A 27 1.50 -3.91 5.50
CA SER A 27 0.97 -4.00 4.14
C SER A 27 -0.50 -3.59 4.12
N LEU A 28 -0.82 -2.54 3.38
CA LEU A 28 -2.14 -1.92 3.31
C LEU A 28 -2.57 -1.71 1.86
N CYS A 29 -3.89 -1.69 1.63
CA CYS A 29 -4.47 -1.28 0.36
C CYS A 29 -5.26 0.01 0.57
N CYS A 30 -4.80 1.12 0.00
CA CYS A 30 -5.28 2.46 0.37
C CYS A 30 -5.83 3.22 -0.83
N LEU A 31 -6.82 4.07 -0.58
CA LEU A 31 -7.39 4.94 -1.61
C LEU A 31 -6.41 6.03 -2.05
N THR A 32 -5.61 6.53 -1.12
CA THR A 32 -4.61 7.56 -1.39
C THR A 32 -3.25 7.19 -0.82
N LEU A 33 -2.20 7.75 -1.42
CA LEU A 33 -0.83 7.74 -0.92
C LEU A 33 -0.17 9.07 -1.29
N GLU A 34 -0.18 10.01 -0.35
CA GLU A 34 0.18 11.41 -0.62
C GLU A 34 1.00 12.00 0.54
N PRO A 35 1.76 13.08 0.34
CA PRO A 35 2.48 13.73 1.44
C PRO A 35 1.54 14.14 2.57
N PHE A 36 2.01 14.13 3.81
CA PHE A 36 1.21 14.55 4.98
C PHE A 36 0.50 15.89 4.78
N SER A 37 1.12 16.87 4.12
CA SER A 37 0.50 18.17 3.83
C SER A 37 -0.82 18.09 3.04
N ALA A 38 -1.05 17.01 2.29
CA ALA A 38 -2.31 16.77 1.58
C ALA A 38 -3.37 16.08 2.46
N ASN A 39 -2.95 15.44 3.57
CA ASN A 39 -3.78 14.69 4.51
C ASN A 39 -3.80 15.31 5.93
N GLU A 40 -3.27 16.51 6.11
CA GLU A 40 -3.08 17.16 7.42
C GLU A 40 -4.41 17.28 8.18
N TYR A 41 -5.50 17.54 7.46
CA TYR A 41 -6.85 17.61 8.01
C TYR A 41 -7.25 16.31 8.72
N VAL A 42 -7.00 15.15 8.10
CA VAL A 42 -7.38 13.85 8.66
C VAL A 42 -6.54 13.54 9.89
N TRP A 43 -5.23 13.79 9.83
CA TRP A 43 -4.33 13.53 10.95
C TRP A 43 -4.59 14.44 12.15
N GLU A 44 -4.73 15.75 11.94
CA GLU A 44 -4.86 16.70 13.05
C GLU A 44 -6.28 16.79 13.59
N ASN A 45 -7.30 16.82 12.72
CA ASN A 45 -8.67 17.07 13.14
C ASN A 45 -9.42 15.79 13.49
N GLU A 46 -9.21 14.70 12.74
CA GLU A 46 -9.92 13.43 12.97
C GLU A 46 -9.14 12.50 13.92
N CYS A 47 -7.81 12.40 13.75
CA CYS A 47 -6.97 11.53 14.59
C CYS A 47 -6.39 12.24 15.82
N GLY A 48 -6.38 13.57 15.87
CA GLY A 48 -5.72 14.33 16.95
C GLY A 48 -4.21 14.10 17.03
N ALA A 49 -3.60 13.69 15.91
CA ALA A 49 -2.20 13.29 15.83
C ALA A 49 -1.41 14.33 15.04
N THR A 50 -0.30 14.80 15.63
CA THR A 50 0.63 15.70 14.96
C THR A 50 1.82 14.89 14.45
N VAL A 51 2.15 15.05 13.18
CA VAL A 51 3.28 14.35 12.57
C VAL A 51 4.47 15.31 12.45
N PRO A 52 5.65 14.93 12.97
CA PRO A 52 6.80 15.84 13.01
C PRO A 52 7.45 16.08 11.64
N ASP A 53 7.30 15.16 10.69
CA ASP A 53 7.82 15.29 9.32
C ASP A 53 6.68 15.27 8.30
N THR A 54 6.35 16.44 7.76
CA THR A 54 5.25 16.60 6.82
C THR A 54 5.62 16.25 5.38
N SER A 55 6.89 15.91 5.12
CA SER A 55 7.37 15.48 3.80
C SER A 55 7.15 13.99 3.52
N LEU A 56 6.85 13.22 4.56
CA LEU A 56 6.59 11.79 4.45
C LEU A 56 5.24 11.52 3.80
N LEU A 57 5.18 10.45 3.02
CA LEU A 57 3.91 9.97 2.48
C LEU A 57 3.09 9.34 3.60
N THR A 58 1.81 9.69 3.59
CA THR A 58 0.76 9.06 4.40
C THR A 58 -0.25 8.44 3.46
N ALA A 59 -0.93 7.42 3.95
CA ALA A 59 -1.99 6.75 3.21
C ALA A 59 -3.31 6.88 3.98
N SER A 60 -4.42 7.11 3.29
CA SER A 60 -5.77 7.17 3.88
C SER A 60 -6.74 6.25 3.11
N GLY A 61 -7.88 5.94 3.73
CA GLY A 61 -8.82 4.97 3.20
C GLY A 61 -8.24 3.56 3.11
N CYS A 62 -7.44 3.17 4.10
CA CYS A 62 -6.70 1.92 4.05
C CYS A 62 -7.49 0.73 4.59
N GLU A 63 -7.54 -0.33 3.79
CA GLU A 63 -7.96 -1.67 4.21
C GLU A 63 -6.76 -2.46 4.73
N VAL A 64 -6.89 -3.01 5.94
CA VAL A 64 -5.84 -3.76 6.62
C VAL A 64 -5.95 -5.25 6.32
N ASN A 65 -4.81 -5.93 6.18
CA ASN A 65 -4.73 -7.40 5.99
C ASN A 65 -5.42 -7.94 4.73
N VAL A 66 -5.69 -7.08 3.74
CA VAL A 66 -6.10 -7.53 2.40
C VAL A 66 -4.88 -7.54 1.47
N PRO A 67 -4.69 -8.61 0.68
CA PRO A 67 -3.77 -8.54 -0.44
C PRO A 67 -4.33 -7.50 -1.40
N CYS A 68 -3.62 -6.39 -1.60
CA CYS A 68 -3.99 -5.31 -2.55
C CYS A 68 -3.77 -5.82 -3.99
N GLU A 69 -4.46 -6.91 -4.33
CA GLU A 69 -4.27 -7.76 -5.49
C GLU A 69 -5.65 -8.12 -6.05
N GLY A 70 -5.85 -7.95 -7.36
CA GLY A 70 -7.13 -8.20 -8.01
C GLY A 70 -7.68 -6.96 -8.71
N GLN A 71 -8.61 -7.15 -9.64
CA GLN A 71 -9.20 -6.06 -10.44
C GLN A 71 -10.06 -5.13 -9.60
N GLU A 72 -10.58 -5.60 -8.47
CA GLU A 72 -11.35 -4.79 -7.53
C GLU A 72 -10.52 -3.70 -6.83
N TRP A 73 -9.19 -3.83 -6.84
CA TRP A 73 -8.25 -2.88 -6.24
C TRP A 73 -7.50 -2.04 -7.27
N GLU A 74 -7.81 -2.18 -8.57
CA GLU A 74 -7.19 -1.41 -9.65
C GLU A 74 -7.39 0.09 -9.42
N GLY A 75 -6.30 0.87 -9.47
CA GLY A 75 -6.31 2.30 -9.17
C GLY A 75 -6.20 2.66 -7.68
N MET A 76 -6.16 1.67 -6.78
CA MET A 76 -5.77 1.87 -5.37
C MET A 76 -4.26 1.77 -5.20
N TYR A 77 -3.75 2.04 -4.00
CA TYR A 77 -2.33 2.00 -3.67
C TYR A 77 -2.01 0.81 -2.78
N ALA A 78 -1.10 -0.04 -3.25
CA ALA A 78 -0.45 -1.04 -2.41
C ALA A 78 0.65 -0.33 -1.61
N ALA A 79 0.39 -0.12 -0.31
CA ALA A 79 1.24 0.67 0.57
C ALA A 79 1.90 -0.17 1.66
N CYS A 80 3.15 0.17 1.96
CA CYS A 80 3.96 -0.34 3.05
C CYS A 80 4.23 0.80 4.02
N CYS A 81 3.75 0.69 5.26
CA CYS A 81 3.81 1.78 6.24
C CYS A 81 4.47 1.35 7.55
N GLU A 82 5.03 2.31 8.28
CA GLU A 82 5.63 2.09 9.60
C GLU A 82 4.55 1.88 10.66
N GLU A 83 3.56 2.76 10.68
CA GLU A 83 2.49 2.79 11.67
C GLU A 83 1.13 3.02 11.02
N TYR A 84 0.08 2.59 11.73
CA TYR A 84 -1.30 2.75 11.31
C TYR A 84 -2.13 3.20 12.51
N LEU A 85 -2.92 4.26 12.30
CA LEU A 85 -3.89 4.76 13.25
C LEU A 85 -5.29 4.44 12.76
N ASN A 86 -6.04 3.73 13.59
CA ASN A 86 -7.47 3.54 13.39
C ASN A 86 -8.21 4.76 13.96
N CYS A 87 -8.44 5.75 13.11
CA CYS A 87 -9.18 6.96 13.48
C CYS A 87 -10.66 6.80 13.13
N PRO A 88 -11.58 7.39 13.92
CA PRO A 88 -12.99 7.46 13.56
C PRO A 88 -13.20 8.51 12.45
N SER A 89 -12.56 8.32 11.30
CA SER A 89 -12.65 9.21 10.14
C SER A 89 -13.60 8.61 9.10
N GLU A 90 -14.40 9.44 8.44
CA GLU A 90 -15.17 9.03 7.24
C GLU A 90 -14.24 8.69 6.06
N ASP A 91 -13.00 9.18 6.07
CA ASP A 91 -11.95 8.90 5.09
C ASP A 91 -11.20 7.60 5.40
N GLY A 92 -11.64 6.85 6.41
CA GLY A 92 -11.07 5.59 6.82
C GLY A 92 -9.78 5.75 7.61
N ALA A 93 -9.10 4.63 7.80
CA ALA A 93 -7.92 4.61 8.64
C ALA A 93 -6.67 5.13 7.91
N VAL A 94 -5.73 5.65 8.70
CA VAL A 94 -4.61 6.44 8.20
C VAL A 94 -3.29 5.79 8.59
N ALA A 95 -2.34 5.77 7.68
CA ALA A 95 -1.04 5.16 7.88
C ALA A 95 0.11 6.15 7.65
N TYR A 96 1.14 6.01 8.46
CA TYR A 96 2.28 6.92 8.55
C TYR A 96 3.55 6.31 7.97
N ASN A 97 4.39 7.20 7.42
CA ASN A 97 5.68 6.87 6.82
C ASN A 97 5.55 5.71 5.84
N CYS A 98 4.77 5.96 4.80
CA CYS A 98 4.41 4.97 3.81
C CYS A 98 5.30 5.05 2.57
N THR A 99 5.39 3.93 1.86
CA THR A 99 5.85 3.85 0.48
C THR A 99 4.94 2.90 -0.27
N GLY A 100 4.89 2.99 -1.59
CA GLY A 100 3.98 2.14 -2.35
C GLY A 100 3.84 2.55 -3.79
N THR A 101 2.97 1.84 -4.49
CA THR A 101 2.66 2.08 -5.90
C THR A 101 1.17 1.89 -6.15
N VAL A 102 0.68 2.51 -7.23
CA VAL A 102 -0.67 2.21 -7.74
C VAL A 102 -0.75 0.76 -8.19
N VAL A 103 -1.91 0.13 -7.97
CA VAL A 103 -2.26 -1.20 -8.46
C VAL A 103 -2.74 -1.07 -9.91
N GLU A 104 -2.13 -1.87 -10.80
CA GLU A 104 -2.41 -1.94 -12.24
C GLU A 104 -3.12 -3.26 -12.63
#